data_AF-A0A1V6K907-F1
#
_entry.id   AF-A0A1V6K907-F1
#
_cell.length_a   1.000
_cell.length_b   1.000
_cell.length_c   1.000
_cell.angle_alpha   90.00
_cell.angle_beta   90.00
_cell.angle_gamma   90.00
#
_symmetry.space_group_name_H-M   'P 1'
#
loop_
_entity.id
_entity.type
_entity.pdbx_description
1 polymer ?
#
loop_
_entity_poly.entity_id
_entity_poly.type
_entity_poly.pdbx_seq_one_letter_code
_entity_poly.pdbx_strand_id
1 'polypeptide(L)'
;MAEDTRKQQLLELFTTITNKKTIVEPMRKVHGTLRDRDAVEREIALIMREVLDQGYFKTKLAPRQLARLVVAYYDGKNDTEIARALGDEKLSKTVARARVRLKLFRDLDFKMPFDRGMMTDLLDSGKTMKEISEELDVSPSTLREYRHVIEQERDTTLDPYLERIRDVMEDRDLSEQMTRGVANDGLSEAIDIAEAIDMGEF
;
A
#
# COMPACT_ATOMS: atom_id res chain seq x y z
N MET A 1 10.32 52.15 -37.83
CA MET A 1 11.71 51.65 -37.82
C MET A 1 12.10 50.97 -36.49
N ALA A 2 11.61 51.39 -35.30
CA ALA A 2 12.01 50.79 -34.02
C ALA A 2 11.11 49.63 -33.50
N GLU A 3 9.87 49.50 -33.99
CA GLU A 3 8.96 48.41 -33.59
C GLU A 3 9.33 47.05 -34.22
N ASP A 4 9.76 47.05 -35.48
CA ASP A 4 10.18 45.81 -36.17
C ASP A 4 11.41 45.20 -35.51
N THR A 5 12.34 46.02 -35.03
CA THR A 5 13.56 45.55 -34.36
C THR A 5 13.25 44.90 -33.02
N ARG A 6 12.31 45.46 -32.24
CA ARG A 6 11.89 44.88 -30.96
C ARG A 6 11.09 43.58 -31.16
N LYS A 7 10.26 43.49 -32.20
CA LYS A 7 9.55 42.26 -32.57
C LYS A 7 10.52 41.17 -33.02
N GLN A 8 11.53 41.51 -33.82
CA GLN A 8 12.56 40.56 -34.25
C GLN A 8 13.39 40.06 -33.08
N GLN A 9 13.79 40.94 -32.15
CA GLN A 9 14.54 40.56 -30.96
C GLN A 9 13.73 39.66 -30.02
N LEU A 10 12.42 39.91 -29.86
CA LEU A 10 11.54 39.03 -29.08
C LEU A 10 11.39 37.65 -29.73
N LEU A 11 11.26 37.61 -31.06
CA LEU A 11 11.17 36.35 -31.81
C LEU A 11 12.46 35.53 -31.71
N GLU A 12 13.61 36.19 -31.78
CA GLU A 12 14.93 35.56 -31.68
C GLU A 12 15.19 34.99 -30.28
N LEU A 13 14.76 35.70 -29.23
CA LEU A 13 14.86 35.27 -27.84
C LEU A 13 13.92 34.07 -27.57
N PHE A 14 12.70 34.10 -28.12
CA PHE A 14 11.77 32.95 -28.05
C PHE A 14 12.33 31.73 -28.79
N THR A 15 12.97 31.93 -29.93
CA THR A 15 13.58 30.84 -30.72
C THR A 15 14.80 30.26 -30.01
N THR A 16 15.58 31.09 -29.30
CA THR A 16 16.77 30.65 -28.56
C THR A 16 16.41 29.90 -27.28
N ILE A 17 15.35 30.29 -26.58
CA ILE A 17 14.84 29.58 -25.39
C ILE A 17 14.22 28.23 -25.78
N THR A 18 13.54 28.15 -26.93
CA THR A 18 12.83 26.94 -27.35
C THR A 18 13.72 25.92 -28.06
N ASN A 19 14.98 26.26 -28.41
CA ASN A 19 15.90 25.34 -29.09
C ASN A 19 16.60 24.33 -28.17
N LYS A 20 16.30 24.31 -26.86
CA LYS A 20 16.54 23.12 -26.04
C LYS A 20 15.42 22.09 -26.28
N LYS A 21 15.43 21.49 -27.47
CA LYS A 21 14.61 20.32 -27.81
C LYS A 21 15.22 19.07 -27.17
N THR A 22 15.18 18.97 -25.84
CA THR A 22 14.95 17.64 -25.27
C THR A 22 13.44 17.48 -25.33
N ILE A 23 12.96 16.89 -26.42
CA ILE A 23 11.58 16.47 -26.54
C ILE A 23 11.40 15.36 -25.50
N VAL A 24 11.09 15.74 -24.27
CA VAL A 24 10.49 14.79 -23.34
C VAL A 24 9.13 14.50 -23.93
N GLU A 25 8.89 13.22 -24.25
CA GLU A 25 7.57 12.78 -24.67
C GLU A 25 6.55 13.34 -23.67
N PRO A 26 5.45 13.98 -24.14
CA PRO A 26 4.43 14.44 -23.22
C PRO A 26 4.01 13.23 -22.40
N MET A 27 4.13 13.32 -21.07
CA MET A 27 3.66 12.27 -20.16
C MET A 27 2.30 11.86 -20.66
N ARG A 28 2.19 10.60 -21.12
CA ARG A 28 0.88 10.01 -21.34
C ARG A 28 0.16 10.18 -20.01
N LYS A 29 -0.84 11.06 -19.98
CA LYS A 29 -1.91 10.94 -19.01
C LYS A 29 -2.53 9.59 -19.35
N VAL A 30 -2.03 8.54 -18.72
CA VAL A 30 -2.65 7.23 -18.74
C VAL A 30 -3.97 7.45 -18.01
N HIS A 31 -5.00 7.88 -18.74
CA HIS A 31 -6.37 7.77 -18.27
C HIS A 31 -6.54 6.29 -17.91
N GLY A 32 -6.96 6.06 -16.66
CA GLY A 32 -6.79 4.83 -15.91
C GLY A 32 -6.96 3.57 -16.76
N THR A 33 -5.84 2.98 -17.16
CA THR A 33 -5.83 1.54 -17.39
C THR A 33 -6.02 0.93 -16.02
N LEU A 34 -7.18 0.32 -15.80
CA LEU A 34 -7.46 -0.64 -14.74
C LEU A 34 -6.15 -1.16 -14.16
N ARG A 35 -5.80 -0.73 -12.94
CA ARG A 35 -4.51 -1.08 -12.35
C ARG A 35 -4.48 -2.59 -12.19
N ASP A 36 -3.79 -3.28 -13.09
CA ASP A 36 -3.49 -4.70 -12.93
C ASP A 36 -2.85 -4.90 -11.55
N ARG A 37 -3.19 -6.00 -10.88
CA ARG A 37 -2.63 -6.36 -9.57
C ARG A 37 -1.10 -6.19 -9.51
N ASP A 38 -0.42 -6.53 -10.61
CA ASP A 38 1.03 -6.41 -10.75
C ASP A 38 1.52 -4.95 -10.79
N ALA A 39 0.72 -4.00 -11.30
CA ALA A 39 1.02 -2.58 -11.24
C ALA A 39 0.94 -2.06 -9.80
N VAL A 40 -0.11 -2.44 -9.06
CA VAL A 40 -0.29 -2.11 -7.64
C VAL A 40 0.88 -2.65 -6.80
N GLU A 41 1.22 -3.93 -6.97
CA GLU A 41 2.34 -4.56 -6.26
C GLU A 41 3.68 -3.87 -6.57
N ARG A 42 3.90 -3.43 -7.81
CA ARG A 42 5.12 -2.70 -8.19
C ARG A 42 5.21 -1.34 -7.52
N GLU A 43 4.10 -0.61 -7.46
CA GLU A 43 4.04 0.71 -6.84
C GLU A 43 4.27 0.63 -5.32
N ILE A 44 3.58 -0.29 -4.64
CA ILE A 44 3.81 -0.56 -3.22
C ILE A 44 5.27 -1.00 -2.99
N ALA A 45 5.87 -1.78 -3.90
CA ALA A 45 7.28 -2.17 -3.79
C ALA A 45 8.27 -1.00 -3.90
N LEU A 46 7.90 0.10 -4.56
CA LEU A 46 8.70 1.33 -4.57
C LEU A 46 8.61 2.05 -3.22
N ILE A 47 7.39 2.19 -2.69
CA ILE A 47 7.17 2.76 -1.34
C ILE A 47 7.93 1.94 -0.29
N MET A 48 7.86 0.61 -0.36
CA MET A 48 8.59 -0.27 0.55
C MET A 48 10.10 -0.17 0.43
N ARG A 49 10.62 0.15 -0.76
CA ARG A 49 12.05 0.41 -0.93
C ARG A 49 12.45 1.70 -0.22
N GLU A 50 11.68 2.77 -0.41
CA GLU A 50 11.92 4.04 0.30
C GLU A 50 11.93 3.82 1.82
N VAL A 51 10.94 3.09 2.35
CA VAL A 51 10.84 2.75 3.79
C VAL A 51 12.07 1.97 4.28
N LEU A 52 12.56 1.01 3.50
CA LEU A 52 13.75 0.23 3.86
C LEU A 52 15.04 1.05 3.76
N ASP A 53 15.12 1.96 2.78
CA ASP A 53 16.27 2.85 2.59
C ASP A 53 16.40 3.86 3.73
N GLN A 54 15.26 4.34 4.27
CA GLN A 54 15.23 5.17 5.48
C GLN A 54 15.60 4.41 6.76
N GLY A 55 15.54 3.07 6.73
CA GLY A 55 15.96 2.23 7.85
C GLY A 55 14.97 2.20 9.03
N TYR A 56 13.70 2.59 8.83
CA TYR A 56 12.68 2.60 9.89
C TYR A 56 12.49 1.22 10.55
N PHE A 57 12.64 0.13 9.78
CA PHE A 57 12.70 -1.20 10.36
C PHE A 57 13.55 -2.18 9.54
N LYS A 58 14.02 -3.24 10.21
CA LYS A 58 14.83 -4.30 9.60
C LYS A 58 13.99 -5.54 9.30
N THR A 59 14.12 -6.11 8.13
CA THR A 59 13.45 -7.36 7.75
C THR A 59 14.31 -8.19 6.82
N LYS A 60 14.00 -9.49 6.73
CA LYS A 60 14.60 -10.40 5.74
C LYS A 60 13.84 -10.40 4.41
N LEU A 61 12.67 -9.76 4.36
CA LEU A 61 11.80 -9.73 3.19
C LEU A 61 12.27 -8.63 2.22
N ALA A 62 12.38 -8.97 0.94
CA ALA A 62 12.65 -8.00 -0.11
C ALA A 62 11.46 -7.03 -0.30
N PRO A 63 11.66 -5.82 -0.88
CA PRO A 63 10.58 -4.86 -1.11
C PRO A 63 9.38 -5.45 -1.86
N ARG A 64 9.63 -6.32 -2.85
CA ARG A 64 8.56 -7.03 -3.60
C ARG A 64 7.77 -8.00 -2.72
N GLN A 65 8.44 -8.67 -1.77
CA GLN A 65 7.77 -9.56 -0.83
C GLN A 65 6.94 -8.77 0.19
N LEU A 66 7.43 -7.61 0.62
CA LEU A 66 6.66 -6.69 1.47
C LEU A 66 5.41 -6.17 0.75
N ALA A 67 5.51 -5.81 -0.52
CA ALA A 67 4.36 -5.40 -1.32
C ALA A 67 3.31 -6.51 -1.43
N ARG A 68 3.73 -7.75 -1.73
CA ARG A 68 2.84 -8.91 -1.75
C ARG A 68 2.20 -9.19 -0.39
N LEU A 69 2.92 -8.98 0.71
CA LEU A 69 2.39 -9.07 2.06
C LEU A 69 1.30 -8.03 2.30
N VAL A 70 1.52 -6.77 1.94
CA VAL A 70 0.53 -5.69 2.07
C VAL A 70 -0.74 -6.02 1.27
N VAL A 71 -0.59 -6.34 -0.01
CA VAL A 71 -1.75 -6.65 -0.87
C VAL A 71 -2.52 -7.84 -0.32
N ALA A 72 -1.83 -8.92 0.07
CA ALA A 72 -2.46 -10.10 0.63
C ALA A 72 -3.12 -9.84 2.00
N TYR A 73 -2.59 -8.89 2.78
CA TYR A 73 -3.19 -8.44 4.03
C TYR A 73 -4.52 -7.70 3.79
N TYR A 74 -4.55 -6.78 2.83
CA TYR A 74 -5.78 -6.08 2.41
C TYR A 74 -6.80 -7.05 1.76
N ASP A 75 -6.33 -8.10 1.08
CA ASP A 75 -7.18 -9.21 0.60
C ASP A 75 -7.74 -10.08 1.76
N GLY A 76 -7.43 -9.78 3.03
CA GLY A 76 -7.93 -10.49 4.21
C GLY A 76 -7.24 -11.82 4.53
N LYS A 77 -6.12 -12.14 3.88
CA LYS A 77 -5.41 -13.42 4.08
C LYS A 77 -4.69 -13.47 5.43
N ASN A 78 -4.57 -14.66 6.00
CA ASN A 78 -3.85 -14.88 7.26
C ASN A 78 -2.32 -14.98 7.05
N ASP A 79 -1.54 -14.92 8.14
CA ASP A 79 -0.06 -14.84 8.03
C ASP A 79 0.57 -16.10 7.41
N THR A 80 -0.07 -17.26 7.59
CA THR A 80 0.36 -18.53 7.01
C THR A 80 0.07 -18.59 5.50
N GLU A 81 -1.09 -18.09 5.07
CA GLU A 81 -1.47 -17.95 3.66
C GLU A 81 -0.57 -16.95 2.93
N ILE A 82 -0.27 -15.83 3.59
CA ILE A 82 0.67 -14.83 3.08
C ILE A 82 2.06 -15.47 2.92
N ALA A 83 2.55 -16.18 3.93
CA ALA A 83 3.84 -16.87 3.88
C ALA A 83 3.89 -17.91 2.74
N ARG A 84 2.82 -18.67 2.55
CA ARG A 84 2.67 -19.61 1.43
C ARG A 84 2.69 -18.90 0.08
N ALA A 85 2.02 -17.76 -0.05
CA ALA A 85 2.04 -16.95 -1.27
C ALA A 85 3.45 -16.37 -1.57
N LEU A 86 4.24 -16.11 -0.54
CA LEU A 86 5.65 -15.71 -0.66
C LEU A 86 6.59 -16.87 -1.03
N GLY A 87 6.11 -18.11 -0.97
CA GLY A 87 6.84 -19.31 -1.39
C GLY A 87 7.41 -20.16 -0.25
N ASP A 88 7.25 -19.75 1.02
CA ASP A 88 7.72 -20.53 2.17
C ASP A 88 6.83 -20.31 3.40
N GLU A 89 6.14 -21.35 3.82
CA GLU A 89 5.26 -21.35 5.00
C GLU A 89 6.03 -21.09 6.31
N LYS A 90 7.31 -21.45 6.37
CA LYS A 90 8.17 -21.19 7.54
C LYS A 90 8.40 -19.69 7.77
N LEU A 91 8.11 -18.85 6.78
CA LEU A 91 8.17 -17.39 6.91
C LEU A 91 6.99 -16.80 7.69
N SER A 92 5.99 -17.57 8.10
CA SER A 92 4.81 -17.07 8.84
C SER A 92 5.19 -16.18 10.03
N LYS A 93 6.18 -16.58 10.85
CA LYS A 93 6.70 -15.73 11.96
C LYS A 93 7.38 -14.44 11.48
N THR A 94 8.06 -14.49 10.34
CA THR A 94 8.70 -13.31 9.74
C THR A 94 7.65 -12.36 9.17
N VAL A 95 6.60 -12.91 8.56
CA VAL A 95 5.44 -12.16 8.04
C VAL A 95 4.71 -11.46 9.17
N ALA A 96 4.37 -12.16 10.26
CA ALA A 96 3.71 -11.56 11.43
C ALA A 96 4.53 -10.39 12.01
N ARG A 97 5.85 -10.57 12.17
CA ARG A 97 6.75 -9.50 12.64
C ARG A 97 6.83 -8.32 11.67
N ALA A 98 6.93 -8.58 10.37
CA ALA A 98 6.97 -7.53 9.36
C ALA A 98 5.65 -6.75 9.31
N ARG A 99 4.52 -7.45 9.45
CA ARG A 99 3.17 -6.90 9.47
C ARG A 99 2.98 -5.93 10.65
N VAL A 100 3.35 -6.35 11.86
CA VAL A 100 3.33 -5.48 13.07
C VAL A 100 4.23 -4.26 12.90
N ARG A 101 5.42 -4.44 12.31
CA ARG A 101 6.36 -3.32 12.02
C ARG A 101 5.85 -2.37 10.93
N LEU A 102 5.00 -2.84 10.04
CA LEU A 102 4.31 -2.02 9.03
C LEU A 102 2.99 -1.45 9.57
N LYS A 103 2.71 -1.58 10.87
CA LYS A 103 1.44 -1.19 11.51
C LYS A 103 0.18 -1.81 10.89
N LEU A 104 0.31 -2.94 10.22
CA LEU A 104 -0.82 -3.66 9.63
C LEU A 104 -1.48 -4.55 10.69
N PHE A 105 -2.05 -3.94 11.72
CA PHE A 105 -2.56 -4.65 12.90
C PHE A 105 -3.93 -5.32 12.66
N ARG A 106 -4.10 -6.52 13.22
CA ARG A 106 -5.39 -7.21 13.35
C ARG A 106 -5.87 -7.14 14.79
N ASP A 107 -7.17 -7.37 15.00
CA ASP A 107 -7.76 -7.43 16.34
C ASP A 107 -7.06 -8.42 17.27
N LEU A 108 -6.55 -9.53 16.70
CA LEU A 108 -5.82 -10.54 17.47
C LEU A 108 -4.51 -10.02 18.08
N ASP A 109 -3.87 -9.02 17.46
CA ASP A 109 -2.63 -8.44 17.99
C ASP A 109 -2.86 -7.61 19.25
N PHE A 110 -4.10 -7.16 19.46
CA PHE A 110 -4.52 -6.40 20.63
C PHE A 110 -5.19 -7.28 21.68
N LYS A 111 -5.23 -8.59 21.49
CA LYS A 111 -5.86 -9.55 22.42
C LYS A 111 -4.95 -9.88 23.60
N MET A 112 -4.52 -8.84 24.30
CA MET A 112 -3.66 -8.93 25.48
C MET A 112 -4.42 -9.55 26.65
N PRO A 113 -3.77 -10.37 27.51
CA PRO A 113 -4.40 -10.92 28.72
C PRO A 113 -4.51 -9.91 29.87
N PHE A 114 -4.10 -8.65 29.65
CA PHE A 114 -4.08 -7.57 30.62
C PHE A 114 -4.67 -6.30 30.01
N ASP A 115 -4.94 -5.30 30.85
CA ASP A 115 -5.41 -3.99 30.38
C ASP A 115 -4.31 -3.25 29.63
N ARG A 116 -4.64 -2.82 28.40
CA ARG A 116 -3.78 -2.01 27.54
C ARG A 116 -3.40 -0.68 28.19
N GLY A 117 -4.33 -0.03 28.89
CA GLY A 117 -4.07 1.24 29.58
C GLY A 117 -2.98 1.06 30.63
N MET A 118 -3.11 0.00 31.43
CA MET A 118 -2.12 -0.34 32.46
C MET A 118 -0.74 -0.60 31.89
N MET A 119 -0.62 -1.37 30.79
CA MET A 119 0.67 -1.58 30.12
C MET A 119 1.29 -0.29 29.60
N THR A 120 0.45 0.61 29.08
CA THR A 120 0.88 1.90 28.55
C THR A 120 1.45 2.79 29.66
N ASP A 121 0.74 2.90 30.78
CA ASP A 121 1.18 3.65 31.95
C ASP A 121 2.47 3.08 32.55
N LEU A 122 2.58 1.74 32.58
CA LEU A 122 3.78 1.06 33.06
C LEU A 122 5.00 1.30 32.17
N LEU A 123 4.82 1.33 30.84
CA LEU A 123 5.89 1.70 29.90
C LEU A 123 6.32 3.16 30.08
N ASP A 124 5.36 4.07 30.29
CA ASP A 124 5.63 5.49 30.49
C ASP A 124 6.26 5.78 31.87
N SER A 125 6.02 4.92 32.87
CA SER A 125 6.61 5.01 34.21
C SER A 125 8.11 4.69 34.27
N GLY A 126 8.70 4.19 33.17
CA GLY A 126 10.13 3.86 33.09
C GLY A 126 10.54 2.58 33.84
N LYS A 127 9.57 1.79 34.31
CA LYS A 127 9.81 0.49 34.94
C LYS A 127 10.51 -0.48 33.99
N THR A 128 11.33 -1.35 34.56
CA THR A 128 11.99 -2.42 33.82
C THR A 128 11.00 -3.49 33.39
N MET A 129 11.30 -4.21 32.31
CA MET A 129 10.43 -5.29 31.82
C MET A 129 10.16 -6.39 32.86
N LYS A 130 11.06 -6.55 33.82
CA LYS A 130 10.90 -7.51 34.91
C LYS A 130 9.82 -7.04 35.90
N GLU A 131 9.84 -5.77 36.27
CA GLU A 131 8.84 -5.19 37.18
C GLU A 131 7.46 -5.18 36.52
N ILE A 132 7.38 -4.82 35.22
CA ILE A 132 6.12 -4.87 34.46
C ILE A 132 5.59 -6.31 34.37
N SER A 133 6.49 -7.30 34.23
CA SER A 133 6.14 -8.73 34.23
C SER A 133 5.56 -9.21 35.54
N GLU A 134 6.14 -8.79 36.66
CA GLU A 134 5.65 -9.13 38.01
C GLU A 134 4.32 -8.45 38.31
N GLU A 135 4.12 -7.21 37.84
CA GLU A 135 2.90 -6.44 38.10
C GLU A 135 1.70 -6.88 37.25
N LEU A 136 1.95 -7.29 36.00
CA LEU A 136 0.91 -7.79 35.09
C LEU A 136 0.72 -9.32 35.17
N ASP A 137 1.53 -10.02 35.98
CA ASP A 137 1.57 -11.49 36.08
C ASP A 137 1.69 -12.19 34.70
N VAL A 138 2.51 -11.61 33.82
CA VAL A 138 2.70 -12.07 32.43
C VAL A 138 4.16 -12.30 32.13
N SER A 139 4.47 -13.34 31.35
CA SER A 139 5.86 -13.65 31.00
C SER A 139 6.56 -12.48 30.28
N PRO A 140 7.86 -12.22 30.55
CA PRO A 140 8.62 -11.17 29.86
C PRO A 140 8.67 -11.35 28.34
N SER A 141 8.55 -12.59 27.87
CA SER A 141 8.51 -12.94 26.46
C SER A 141 7.29 -12.36 25.77
N THR A 142 6.12 -12.56 26.37
CA THR A 142 4.81 -12.07 25.89
C THR A 142 4.75 -10.55 25.97
N LEU A 143 5.24 -9.95 27.06
CA LEU A 143 5.29 -8.50 27.20
C LEU A 143 6.13 -7.82 26.12
N ARG A 144 7.26 -8.44 25.72
CA ARG A 144 8.11 -7.90 24.65
C ARG A 144 7.36 -7.82 23.32
N GLU A 145 6.53 -8.81 23.01
CA GLU A 145 5.74 -8.84 21.79
C GLU A 145 4.70 -7.71 21.77
N TYR A 146 3.91 -7.58 22.84
CA TYR A 146 2.90 -6.52 22.96
C TYR A 146 3.50 -5.12 23.09
N ARG A 147 4.67 -5.00 23.73
CA ARG A 147 5.42 -3.74 23.77
C ARG A 147 5.73 -3.25 22.36
N HIS A 148 6.21 -4.14 21.48
CA HIS A 148 6.47 -3.75 20.09
C HIS A 148 5.20 -3.31 19.35
N VAL A 149 4.05 -3.93 19.63
CA VAL A 149 2.77 -3.50 19.05
C VAL A 149 2.43 -2.08 19.50
N ILE A 150 2.49 -1.80 20.81
CA ILE A 150 2.17 -0.47 21.38
C ILE A 150 3.15 0.60 20.92
N GLU A 151 4.45 0.30 20.92
CA GLU A 151 5.48 1.23 20.44
C GLU A 151 5.28 1.56 18.96
N GLN A 152 5.02 0.55 18.12
CA GLN A 152 4.78 0.77 16.70
C GLN A 152 3.49 1.52 16.44
N GLU A 153 2.44 1.31 17.23
CA GLU A 153 1.20 2.08 17.09
C GLU A 153 1.44 3.58 17.33
N ARG A 154 2.22 3.92 18.35
CA ARG A 154 2.59 5.31 18.71
C ARG A 154 3.54 5.97 17.71
N ASP A 155 4.34 5.20 16.99
CA ASP A 155 5.41 5.69 16.12
C ASP A 155 4.88 6.27 14.80
N THR A 156 4.68 7.58 14.69
CA THR A 156 4.09 8.22 13.49
C THR A 156 4.99 8.26 12.25
N THR A 157 6.23 7.75 12.32
CA THR A 157 7.20 7.85 11.23
C THR A 157 6.76 7.16 9.94
N LEU A 158 6.01 6.05 10.06
CA LEU A 158 5.51 5.29 8.91
C LEU A 158 4.17 5.80 8.35
N ASP A 159 3.48 6.70 9.06
CA ASP A 159 2.13 7.13 8.70
C ASP A 159 2.03 7.70 7.27
N PRO A 160 2.96 8.56 6.79
CA PRO A 160 2.90 9.08 5.42
C PRO A 160 3.04 7.99 4.35
N TYR A 161 3.77 6.92 4.64
CA TYR A 161 3.91 5.79 3.72
C TYR A 161 2.67 4.91 3.73
N LEU A 162 2.04 4.74 4.89
CA LEU A 162 0.80 3.97 5.02
C LEU A 162 -0.39 4.68 4.38
N GLU A 163 -0.43 6.01 4.45
CA GLU A 163 -1.40 6.83 3.72
C GLU A 163 -1.25 6.63 2.21
N ARG A 164 -0.02 6.77 1.67
CA ARG A 164 0.26 6.50 0.25
C ARG A 164 -0.12 5.07 -0.18
N ILE A 165 0.14 4.09 0.67
CA ILE A 165 -0.26 2.69 0.40
C ILE A 165 -1.78 2.56 0.37
N ARG A 166 -2.49 3.21 1.30
CA ARG A 166 -3.95 3.22 1.35
C ARG A 166 -4.52 3.83 0.07
N ASP A 167 -4.01 4.98 -0.37
CA ASP A 167 -4.45 5.63 -1.61
C ASP A 167 -4.31 4.68 -2.82
N VAL A 168 -3.17 4.01 -2.93
CA VAL A 168 -2.90 3.04 -3.99
C VAL A 168 -3.85 1.84 -3.95
N MET A 169 -4.25 1.41 -2.74
CA MET A 169 -5.20 0.31 -2.55
C MET A 169 -6.66 0.73 -2.79
N GLU A 170 -7.06 1.94 -2.40
CA GLU A 170 -8.39 2.49 -2.68
C GLU A 170 -8.61 2.64 -4.20
N ASP A 171 -7.60 3.11 -4.92
CA ASP A 171 -7.62 3.19 -6.38
C ASP A 171 -7.77 1.80 -7.03
N ARG A 172 -7.14 0.77 -6.45
CA ARG A 172 -7.29 -0.62 -6.89
C ARG A 172 -8.72 -1.10 -6.67
N ASP A 173 -9.26 -0.94 -5.47
CA ASP A 173 -10.60 -1.40 -5.12
C ASP A 173 -11.67 -0.73 -5.99
N LEU A 174 -11.51 0.58 -6.26
CA LEU A 174 -12.35 1.32 -7.21
C LEU A 174 -12.25 0.74 -8.63
N SER A 175 -11.05 0.44 -9.10
CA SER A 175 -10.83 -0.18 -10.43
C SER A 175 -11.46 -1.57 -10.54
N GLU A 176 -11.35 -2.40 -9.49
CA GLU A 176 -11.96 -3.74 -9.44
C GLU A 176 -13.50 -3.66 -9.40
N GLN A 177 -14.08 -2.69 -8.69
CA GLN A 177 -15.53 -2.46 -8.68
C GLN A 177 -16.04 -2.02 -10.06
N MET A 178 -15.36 -1.08 -10.73
CA MET A 178 -15.72 -0.68 -12.09
C MET A 178 -15.64 -1.85 -13.09
N THR A 179 -14.63 -2.72 -12.95
CA THR A 179 -14.53 -3.94 -13.78
C THR A 179 -15.71 -4.89 -13.56
N ARG A 180 -16.11 -5.10 -12.30
CA ARG A 180 -17.27 -5.93 -11.94
C ARG A 180 -18.59 -5.33 -12.43
N GLY A 181 -18.74 -4.02 -12.38
CA GLY A 181 -19.92 -3.31 -12.90
C GLY A 181 -20.05 -3.43 -14.42
N VAL A 182 -18.95 -3.27 -15.16
CA VAL A 182 -18.95 -3.40 -16.64
C VAL A 182 -19.20 -4.84 -17.09
N ALA A 183 -18.75 -5.84 -16.33
CA ALA A 183 -19.03 -7.25 -16.64
C ALA A 183 -20.52 -7.63 -16.46
N ASN A 184 -21.30 -6.86 -15.68
CA ASN A 184 -22.67 -7.20 -15.32
C ASN A 184 -23.76 -6.38 -16.02
N ASP A 185 -23.45 -5.30 -16.76
CA ASP A 185 -24.48 -4.30 -17.10
C ASP A 185 -24.46 -3.79 -18.55
N GLY A 186 -24.21 -4.65 -19.55
CA GLY A 186 -24.45 -4.17 -20.93
C GLY A 186 -24.17 -5.07 -22.12
N LEU A 187 -23.54 -6.25 -21.97
CA LEU A 187 -23.28 -7.13 -23.12
C LEU A 187 -24.24 -8.32 -23.24
N SER A 188 -24.89 -8.73 -22.14
CA SER A 188 -25.90 -9.82 -22.20
C SER A 188 -27.20 -9.34 -22.85
N GLU A 189 -27.62 -8.10 -22.60
CA GLU A 189 -28.90 -7.56 -23.09
C GLU A 189 -28.85 -7.23 -24.60
N ALA A 190 -27.66 -6.99 -25.17
CA ALA A 190 -27.50 -6.74 -26.60
C ALA A 190 -27.52 -8.03 -27.45
N ILE A 191 -27.22 -9.19 -26.84
CA ILE A 191 -27.24 -10.49 -27.53
C ILE A 191 -28.67 -11.01 -27.64
N ASP A 192 -29.51 -10.78 -26.61
CA ASP A 192 -30.92 -11.22 -26.63
C ASP A 192 -31.78 -10.47 -27.67
N ILE A 193 -31.41 -9.25 -28.08
CA ILE A 193 -32.16 -8.50 -29.11
C ILE A 193 -31.84 -9.01 -30.52
N ALA A 194 -30.63 -9.50 -30.78
CA ALA A 194 -30.25 -10.01 -32.08
C ALA A 194 -30.88 -11.37 -32.39
N GLU A 195 -31.09 -12.21 -31.38
CA GLU A 195 -31.68 -13.56 -31.55
C GLU A 195 -33.22 -13.51 -31.66
N ALA A 196 -33.88 -12.48 -31.14
CA ALA A 196 -35.33 -12.29 -31.26
C ALA A 196 -35.79 -11.84 -32.66
N ILE A 197 -34.90 -11.34 -33.51
CA ILE A 197 -35.25 -10.84 -34.86
C ILE A 197 -35.25 -11.97 -35.91
N ASP A 198 -34.58 -13.10 -35.68
CA ASP A 198 -34.47 -14.21 -36.66
C ASP A 198 -35.52 -15.33 -36.48
N MET A 199 -36.40 -15.23 -35.47
CA MET A 199 -37.44 -16.23 -35.18
C MET A 199 -38.87 -15.75 -35.53
N GLY A 200 -38.99 -14.68 -36.32
CA GLY A 200 -40.24 -13.98 -36.60
C GLY A 200 -40.84 -14.12 -38.00
N GLU A 201 -40.27 -14.93 -38.90
CA GLU A 201 -40.89 -15.21 -40.21
C GLU A 201 -41.13 -16.72 -40.42
N PHE A 202 -42.34 -17.15 -40.04
CA PHE A 202 -43.07 -18.24 -40.69
C PHE A 202 -44.41 -17.71 -41.18
#